data_AF-A0A9D4YZ94-F1
#
_entry.id   AF-A0A9D4YZ94-F1
#
_cell.length_a   1.000
_cell.length_b   1.000
_cell.length_c   1.000
_cell.angle_alpha   90.00
_cell.angle_beta   90.00
_cell.angle_gamma   90.00
#
_symmetry.space_group_name_H-M   'P 1'
#
loop_
_entity.id
_entity.type
_entity.pdbx_description
1 polymer ?
#
loop_
_entity_poly.entity_id
_entity_poly.type
_entity_poly.pdbx_seq_one_letter_code
_entity_poly.pdbx_strand_id
1 'polypeptide(L)'
;MLTADGRCKTLDAAADGYMRGEACVVHLLEGAGMDVGDHSTVHATAAILGTAVNQDGRSSSLTAPNGPSQQAVAKEALAWQSVPVYDVTVLEMHGTGTALGDPIEVGAAFAVFQVTRVLS
;
A
#
# COMPACT_ATOMS: atom_id res chain seq x y z
N MET A 1 -19.80 1.47 7.74
CA MET A 1 -18.73 2.26 7.08
C MET A 1 -18.06 3.17 8.10
N LEU A 2 -18.78 4.13 8.69
CA LEU A 2 -18.22 4.96 9.75
C LEU A 2 -18.19 4.24 11.10
N THR A 3 -17.13 4.45 11.87
CA THR A 3 -16.98 4.04 13.27
C THR A 3 -17.77 4.94 14.23
N ALA A 4 -18.20 4.40 15.37
CA ALA A 4 -19.01 5.13 16.36
C ALA A 4 -18.19 6.08 17.26
N ASP A 5 -16.92 5.74 17.54
CA ASP A 5 -16.06 6.51 18.46
C ASP A 5 -15.09 7.44 17.74
N GLY A 6 -15.23 7.56 16.41
CA GLY A 6 -14.47 8.46 15.56
C GLY A 6 -13.02 8.05 15.34
N ARG A 7 -12.64 6.77 15.51
CA ARG A 7 -11.28 6.29 15.27
C ARG A 7 -11.22 5.18 14.22
N CYS A 8 -10.29 5.31 13.26
CA CYS A 8 -9.85 4.16 12.47
C CYS A 8 -9.01 3.25 13.39
N LYS A 9 -9.57 2.13 13.84
CA LYS A 9 -8.88 1.17 14.73
C LYS A 9 -8.16 0.12 13.91
N THR A 10 -7.22 0.57 13.11
CA THR A 10 -6.46 -0.24 12.15
C THR A 10 -5.86 -1.47 12.82
N LEU A 11 -6.23 -2.66 12.35
CA LEU A 11 -5.82 -3.98 12.84
C LEU A 11 -6.29 -4.34 14.27
N ASP A 12 -7.14 -3.53 14.89
CA ASP A 12 -7.68 -3.83 16.21
C ASP A 12 -8.85 -4.82 16.12
N ALA A 13 -9.00 -5.70 17.11
CA ALA A 13 -10.12 -6.65 17.16
C ALA A 13 -11.50 -5.94 17.27
N ALA A 14 -11.54 -4.71 17.76
CA ALA A 14 -12.72 -3.86 17.87
C ALA A 14 -12.92 -2.91 16.67
N ALA A 15 -12.21 -3.13 15.54
CA ALA A 15 -12.39 -2.44 14.28
C ALA A 15 -13.85 -2.47 13.78
N ASP A 16 -14.50 -1.30 13.76
CA ASP A 16 -15.93 -1.15 13.47
C ASP A 16 -16.22 -0.17 12.31
N GLY A 17 -15.18 0.39 11.69
CA GLY A 17 -15.32 1.37 10.62
C GLY A 17 -14.17 2.37 10.57
N TYR A 18 -14.28 3.32 9.65
CA TYR A 18 -13.33 4.43 9.50
C TYR A 18 -13.93 5.76 9.96
N MET A 19 -13.10 6.78 10.11
CA MET A 19 -13.52 8.17 10.29
C MET A 19 -13.04 9.01 9.10
N ARG A 20 -13.77 10.07 8.77
CA ARG A 20 -13.35 11.01 7.71
C ARG A 20 -12.28 11.95 8.24
N GLY A 21 -11.24 12.17 7.44
CA GLY A 21 -10.22 13.18 7.65
C GLY A 21 -10.03 14.04 6.41
N GLU A 22 -9.39 15.19 6.58
CA GLU A 22 -9.09 16.13 5.51
C GLU A 22 -7.60 16.51 5.57
N ALA A 23 -6.96 16.62 4.40
CA ALA A 23 -5.58 17.08 4.26
C ALA A 23 -5.34 17.57 2.81
N CYS A 24 -4.33 18.41 2.61
CA CYS A 24 -3.84 18.80 1.29
C CYS A 24 -2.31 18.73 1.29
N VAL A 25 -1.75 17.91 0.40
CA VAL A 25 -0.31 17.67 0.27
C VAL A 25 0.05 17.63 -1.20
N VAL A 26 1.18 18.25 -1.57
CA VAL A 26 1.71 18.23 -2.94
C VAL A 26 3.16 17.76 -2.89
N HIS A 27 3.51 16.82 -3.77
CA HIS A 27 4.88 16.35 -3.98
C HIS A 27 5.34 16.75 -5.38
N LEU A 28 6.57 17.28 -5.47
CA LEU A 28 7.25 17.50 -6.75
C LEU A 28 8.05 16.23 -7.08
N LEU A 29 7.87 15.71 -8.29
CA LEU A 29 8.61 14.55 -8.78
C LEU A 29 9.55 14.99 -9.90
N GLU A 30 10.80 14.52 -9.83
CA GLU A 30 11.81 14.72 -10.86
C GLU A 30 12.22 13.37 -11.46
N GLY A 31 12.49 13.36 -12.77
CA GLY A 31 12.92 12.15 -13.46
C GLY A 31 14.33 11.73 -13.02
N ALA A 32 14.50 10.46 -12.64
CA ALA A 32 15.80 9.91 -12.31
C ALA A 32 16.76 10.05 -13.51
N GLY A 33 17.89 10.74 -13.32
CA GLY A 33 18.91 10.92 -14.35
C GLY A 33 18.70 12.13 -15.29
N MET A 34 17.74 13.02 -15.02
CA MET A 34 17.78 14.35 -15.63
C MET A 34 18.91 15.15 -14.99
N ASP A 35 19.96 15.43 -15.77
CA ASP A 35 20.98 16.42 -15.41
C ASP A 35 20.33 17.81 -15.49
N VAL A 36 19.73 18.24 -14.38
CA VAL A 36 19.15 19.57 -14.28
C VAL A 36 20.31 20.52 -13.97
N GLY A 37 20.98 20.97 -15.03
CA GLY A 37 22.25 21.71 -14.95
C GLY A 37 22.33 22.76 -13.84
N ASP A 38 23.48 22.77 -13.15
CA ASP A 38 24.06 23.71 -12.15
C ASP A 38 23.16 24.42 -11.11
N HIS A 39 21.85 24.17 -11.10
CA HIS A 39 20.89 24.87 -10.25
C HIS A 39 19.89 23.95 -9.54
N SER A 40 19.87 22.65 -9.83
CA SER A 40 19.11 21.69 -9.03
C SER A 40 20.00 21.03 -7.99
N THR A 41 20.07 21.66 -6.82
CA THR A 41 20.44 20.97 -5.57
C THR A 41 19.18 20.41 -4.92
N VAL A 42 18.30 19.76 -5.70
CA VAL A 42 17.19 19.01 -5.12
C VAL A 42 17.78 17.74 -4.53
N HIS A 43 18.04 17.77 -3.23
CA HIS A 43 18.32 16.57 -2.46
C HIS A 43 17.07 15.69 -2.47
N ALA A 44 17.02 14.73 -3.40
CA ALA A 44 15.94 13.75 -3.45
C ALA A 44 15.84 13.06 -2.08
N THR A 45 14.70 13.22 -1.40
CA THR A 45 14.44 12.64 -0.08
C THR A 45 14.07 11.16 -0.17
N ALA A 46 13.52 10.73 -1.30
CA ALA A 46 13.20 9.35 -1.63
C ALA A 46 13.11 9.16 -3.16
N ALA A 47 13.21 7.91 -3.62
CA ALA A 47 12.95 7.53 -5.00
C ALA A 47 11.70 6.65 -5.08
N ILE A 48 10.86 6.87 -6.09
CA ILE A 48 9.74 5.97 -6.41
C ILE A 48 10.26 4.85 -7.30
N LEU A 49 10.33 3.64 -6.76
CA LEU A 49 10.87 2.47 -7.48
C LEU A 49 9.84 1.78 -8.38
N GLY A 50 8.55 1.94 -8.12
CA GLY A 50 7.48 1.35 -8.91
C GLY A 50 6.10 1.75 -8.40
N THR A 51 5.13 1.78 -9.30
CA THR A 51 3.72 2.04 -9.01
C THR A 51 2.85 1.11 -9.86
N ALA A 52 1.67 0.76 -9.36
CA ALA A 52 0.70 -0.04 -10.09
C ALA A 52 -0.72 0.31 -9.64
N VAL A 53 -1.69 0.09 -10.53
CA VAL A 53 -3.12 0.27 -10.26
C VAL A 53 -3.90 -0.87 -10.90
N ASN A 54 -4.91 -1.39 -10.22
CA ASN A 54 -5.83 -2.40 -10.79
C ASN A 54 -7.25 -2.25 -10.22
N GLN A 55 -8.07 -3.30 -10.35
CA GLN A 55 -9.48 -3.29 -9.93
C GLN A 55 -9.86 -4.63 -9.28
N ASP A 56 -10.77 -4.59 -8.31
CA ASP A 56 -11.23 -5.77 -7.55
C ASP A 56 -11.98 -6.82 -8.39
N GLY A 57 -12.52 -6.41 -9.53
CA GLY A 57 -13.32 -7.22 -10.44
C GLY A 57 -14.59 -7.73 -9.79
N ARG A 58 -14.85 -9.03 -9.95
CA ARG A 58 -16.02 -9.68 -9.37
C ARG A 58 -15.74 -10.07 -7.91
N SER A 59 -16.31 -9.30 -7.00
CA SER A 59 -16.26 -9.54 -5.54
C SER A 59 -17.62 -10.01 -4.98
N SER A 60 -17.66 -10.31 -3.68
CA SER A 60 -18.91 -10.72 -2.99
C SER A 60 -19.97 -9.62 -2.97
N SER A 61 -19.57 -8.36 -3.09
CA SER A 61 -20.43 -7.20 -3.34
C SER A 61 -19.62 -6.12 -4.07
N LEU A 62 -20.31 -5.09 -4.58
CA LEU A 62 -19.68 -3.98 -5.31
C LEU A 62 -18.59 -3.26 -4.50
N THR A 63 -18.74 -3.19 -3.17
CA THR A 63 -17.81 -2.48 -2.27
C THR A 63 -16.98 -3.43 -1.41
N ALA A 64 -17.04 -4.75 -1.66
CA ALA A 64 -16.24 -5.72 -0.93
C ALA A 64 -14.83 -5.78 -1.54
N PRO A 65 -13.77 -5.61 -0.72
CA PRO A 65 -12.40 -5.67 -1.22
C PRO A 65 -12.02 -7.07 -1.70
N ASN A 66 -11.06 -7.15 -2.63
CA ASN A 66 -10.59 -8.42 -3.21
C ASN A 66 -9.11 -8.68 -2.89
N GLY A 67 -8.83 -9.63 -1.99
CA GLY A 67 -7.46 -10.00 -1.60
C GLY A 67 -6.56 -10.38 -2.78
N PRO A 68 -6.97 -11.28 -3.70
CA PRO A 68 -6.22 -11.59 -4.92
C PRO A 68 -5.86 -10.37 -5.77
N SER A 69 -6.78 -9.42 -5.96
CA SER A 69 -6.48 -8.17 -6.69
C SER A 69 -5.43 -7.33 -5.95
N GLN A 70 -5.51 -7.23 -4.61
CA GLN A 70 -4.50 -6.53 -3.81
C GLN A 70 -3.11 -7.20 -3.91
N GLN A 71 -3.06 -8.54 -3.94
CA GLN A 71 -1.79 -9.25 -4.17
C GLN A 71 -1.21 -8.97 -5.55
N ALA A 72 -2.07 -8.93 -6.58
CA ALA A 72 -1.64 -8.70 -7.96
C ALA A 72 -1.04 -7.30 -8.13
N VAL A 73 -1.70 -6.25 -7.62
CA VAL A 73 -1.19 -4.87 -7.75
C VAL A 73 0.11 -4.67 -6.97
N ALA A 74 0.25 -5.27 -5.78
CA ALA A 74 1.49 -5.20 -5.02
C ALA A 74 2.66 -5.88 -5.75
N LYS A 75 2.43 -7.06 -6.33
CA LYS A 75 3.43 -7.78 -7.15
C LYS A 75 3.83 -6.98 -8.39
N GLU A 76 2.88 -6.34 -9.05
CA GLU A 76 3.12 -5.51 -10.23
C GLU A 76 3.98 -4.28 -9.88
N ALA A 77 3.67 -3.59 -8.78
CA ALA A 77 4.46 -2.45 -8.31
C ALA A 77 5.92 -2.83 -8.01
N LEU A 78 6.15 -4.01 -7.41
CA LEU A 78 7.48 -4.52 -7.09
C LEU A 78 8.27 -4.96 -8.33
N ALA A 79 7.59 -5.44 -9.38
CA ALA A 79 8.23 -5.98 -10.57
C ALA A 79 8.99 -4.91 -11.40
N TRP A 80 8.57 -3.64 -11.34
CA TRP A 80 9.11 -2.57 -12.21
C TRP A 80 10.62 -2.37 -12.11
N GLN A 81 11.18 -2.30 -10.90
CA GLN A 81 12.63 -2.23 -10.64
C GLN A 81 13.19 -3.55 -10.09
N SER A 82 12.43 -4.65 -10.19
CA SER A 82 12.79 -5.93 -9.57
C SER A 82 13.12 -5.78 -8.07
N VAL A 83 12.35 -4.96 -7.35
CA VAL A 83 12.58 -4.70 -5.92
C VAL A 83 12.38 -6.01 -5.16
N PRO A 84 13.42 -6.54 -4.49
CA PRO A 84 13.27 -7.77 -3.74
C PRO A 84 12.31 -7.55 -2.57
N VAL A 85 11.34 -8.46 -2.41
CA VAL A 85 10.35 -8.39 -1.32
C VAL A 85 10.99 -8.30 0.07
N TYR A 86 12.20 -8.85 0.25
CA TYR A 86 12.93 -8.83 1.52
C TYR A 86 13.60 -7.49 1.84
N ASP A 87 13.71 -6.57 0.87
CA ASP A 87 14.20 -5.21 1.10
C ASP A 87 13.09 -4.27 1.60
N VAL A 88 11.82 -4.73 1.54
CA VAL A 88 10.68 -3.99 2.09
C VAL A 88 10.64 -4.17 3.60
N THR A 89 10.92 -3.09 4.33
CA THR A 89 10.99 -3.09 5.81
C THR A 89 9.74 -2.51 6.48
N VAL A 90 8.96 -1.72 5.74
CA VAL A 90 7.75 -1.05 6.23
C VAL A 90 6.68 -1.13 5.15
N LEU A 91 5.46 -1.42 5.56
CA LEU A 91 4.26 -1.37 4.73
C LEU A 91 3.29 -0.37 5.35
N GLU A 92 3.06 0.75 4.65
CA GLU A 92 1.97 1.66 4.98
C GLU A 92 0.67 1.11 4.38
N MET A 93 -0.26 0.72 5.24
CA MET A 93 -1.50 0.08 4.85
C MET A 93 -2.59 1.11 4.51
N HIS A 94 -3.57 0.71 3.71
CA HIS A 94 -4.85 1.42 3.60
C HIS A 94 -5.57 1.48 4.96
N GLY A 95 -5.61 0.35 5.67
CA GLY A 95 -5.77 0.33 7.12
C GLY A 95 -7.01 1.05 7.66
N THR A 96 -8.17 0.84 7.03
CA THR A 96 -9.38 1.61 7.35
C THR A 96 -10.01 1.30 8.72
N GLY A 97 -9.57 0.26 9.43
CA GLY A 97 -10.15 -0.12 10.72
C GLY A 97 -11.51 -0.80 10.54
N THR A 98 -11.69 -1.55 9.46
CA THR A 98 -12.95 -2.28 9.20
C THR A 98 -12.79 -3.77 9.49
N ALA A 99 -13.79 -4.37 10.14
CA ALA A 99 -13.77 -5.79 10.48
C ALA A 99 -13.58 -6.74 9.28
N LEU A 100 -13.94 -6.30 8.06
CA LEU A 100 -13.77 -7.09 6.83
C LEU A 100 -12.49 -6.73 6.07
N GLY A 101 -12.20 -5.43 5.91
CA GLY A 101 -11.10 -4.96 5.06
C GLY A 101 -9.74 -5.26 5.64
N ASP A 102 -9.54 -5.00 6.94
CA ASP A 102 -8.24 -5.14 7.58
C ASP A 102 -7.70 -6.59 7.51
N PRO A 103 -8.48 -7.65 7.80
CA PRO A 103 -8.00 -9.03 7.64
C PRO A 103 -7.67 -9.40 6.19
N ILE A 104 -8.42 -8.88 5.21
CA ILE A 104 -8.18 -9.14 3.79
C ILE A 104 -6.87 -8.50 3.35
N GLU A 105 -6.63 -7.25 3.77
CA GLU A 105 -5.42 -6.51 3.46
C GLU A 105 -4.17 -7.16 4.07
N VAL A 106 -4.24 -7.53 5.35
CA VAL A 106 -3.17 -8.28 6.03
C VAL A 106 -2.89 -9.61 5.33
N GLY A 107 -3.93 -10.36 4.96
CA GLY A 107 -3.79 -11.63 4.25
C GLY A 107 -3.13 -11.47 2.88
N ALA A 108 -3.49 -10.42 2.14
CA ALA A 108 -2.85 -10.09 0.87
C ALA A 108 -1.38 -9.69 1.05
N ALA A 109 -1.07 -8.85 2.03
CA ALA A 109 0.29 -8.46 2.36
C ALA A 109 1.15 -9.67 2.73
N PHE A 110 0.68 -10.55 3.62
CA PHE A 110 1.42 -11.77 3.95
C PHE A 110 1.67 -12.65 2.73
N ALA A 111 0.69 -12.81 1.84
CA ALA A 111 0.87 -13.62 0.62
C ALA A 111 1.90 -13.04 -0.37
N VAL A 112 2.24 -11.75 -0.28
CA VAL A 112 3.24 -11.09 -1.13
C VAL A 112 4.60 -11.02 -0.45
N PHE A 113 4.63 -10.65 0.83
CA PHE A 113 5.87 -10.30 1.54
C PHE A 113 6.43 -11.42 2.43
N GLN A 114 5.69 -12.50 2.70
CA GLN A 114 6.27 -13.63 3.42
C GLN A 114 7.29 -14.36 2.56
N VAL A 115 8.56 -14.26 2.94
CA VAL A 115 9.62 -15.14 2.44
C VAL A 115 9.64 -16.39 3.31
N THR A 116 9.21 -17.54 2.76
CA THR A 116 9.54 -18.82 3.39
C THR A 116 11.04 -19.06 3.16
N ARG A 117 11.87 -18.79 4.17
CA ARG A 117 13.26 -19.28 4.18
C ARG A 117 13.20 -20.80 4.29
N VAL A 118 13.40 -21.50 3.18
CA VAL A 118 13.78 -22.91 3.23
C VAL A 118 15.22 -22.92 3.72
N LEU A 119 15.43 -23.27 4.99
CA LEU A 119 16.76 -23.56 5.50
C LEU A 119 17.21 -24.86 4.81
N SER A 120 18.17 -24.76 3.89
CA SER A 120 18.90 -25.90 3.32
C SER A 120 19.95 -26.41 4.29
#